data_AF-A0A835LC87-F1
#
_entry.id   AF-A0A835LC87-F1
#
_cell.length_a   1.000
_cell.length_b   1.000
_cell.length_c   1.000
_cell.angle_alpha   90.00
_cell.angle_beta   90.00
_cell.angle_gamma   90.00
#
_symmetry.space_group_name_H-M   'P 1'
#
loop_
_entity.id
_entity.type
_entity.pdbx_description
1 polymer ?
#
loop_
_entity_poly.entity_id
_entity_poly.type
_entity_poly.pdbx_seq_one_letter_code
_entity_poly.pdbx_strand_id
1 'polypeptide(L)'
;MKGSWSLFAALLFILVFVATKLQYEHFKIERRWDYYLGRRRAGSSLLPRGIVQSTSDLQLRPLWTSSRPSFLQDDAREKSSALLAVPVGLKQKRNVDTMVKKFLSVNSSILLFHYDGNVDAWNDLDWSNKAIHILAQNQTKWWFAKRFLHPDVVYIYDYIFLWDEDLGVDNFHPGRFLQTMISEGLEIAQPALDPDLSEVHHRITIRNKKEKVHRWIEGMAPVFSREAWRCVWHLIQNDLIHGWGLDMKIGYCAQGDRTEKVGVIDSEYIVHHGVPSLGGVSGNKAPSDRSLDLRTHIRRQSMAELEVFRQRWDQAVREDEGWADPFDDFK
;
A
#
# COMPACT_ATOMS: atom_id res chain seq x y z
N MET A 1 22.93 83.53 17.59
CA MET A 1 22.06 82.42 17.13
C MET A 1 22.83 81.26 16.45
N LYS A 2 24.02 80.85 16.92
CA LYS A 2 24.80 79.75 16.31
C LYS A 2 24.70 78.40 17.05
N GLY A 3 24.26 78.38 18.32
CA GLY A 3 24.12 77.15 19.11
C GLY A 3 22.86 76.31 18.81
N SER A 4 21.82 76.91 18.21
CA SER A 4 20.54 76.24 18.01
C SER A 4 20.56 75.22 16.86
N TRP A 5 21.34 75.47 15.80
CA TRP A 5 21.39 74.60 14.62
C TRP A 5 22.14 73.29 14.89
N SER A 6 23.17 73.33 15.74
CA SER A 6 23.95 72.14 16.09
C SER A 6 23.16 71.17 16.97
N LEU A 7 22.36 71.70 17.92
CA LEU A 7 21.40 70.92 18.70
C LEU A 7 20.30 70.32 17.81
N PHE A 8 19.78 71.09 16.86
CA PHE A 8 18.75 70.61 15.93
C PHE A 8 19.27 69.49 15.02
N ALA A 9 20.50 69.65 14.51
CA ALA A 9 21.16 68.63 13.68
C ALA A 9 21.45 67.34 14.46
N ALA A 10 21.89 67.46 15.72
CA ALA A 10 22.12 66.31 16.59
C ALA A 10 20.82 65.55 16.91
N LEU A 11 19.74 66.28 17.21
CA LEU A 11 18.42 65.68 17.45
C LEU A 11 17.89 64.98 16.19
N LEU A 12 18.03 65.62 15.02
CA LEU A 12 17.64 65.03 13.74
C LEU A 12 18.42 63.74 13.44
N PHE A 13 19.74 63.73 13.71
CA PHE A 13 20.57 62.55 13.52
C PHE A 13 20.16 61.40 14.45
N ILE A 14 19.87 61.69 15.73
CA ILE A 14 19.36 60.70 16.68
C ILE A 14 18.02 60.14 16.22
N LEU A 15 17.10 61.00 15.75
CA LEU A 15 15.80 60.56 15.23
C LEU A 15 15.95 59.66 14.01
N VAL A 16 16.81 60.00 13.05
CA VAL A 16 17.09 59.17 11.87
C VAL A 16 17.75 57.84 12.28
N PHE A 17 18.69 57.84 13.22
CA PHE A 17 19.35 56.63 13.70
C PHE A 17 18.36 55.70 14.44
N VAL A 18 17.50 56.25 15.29
CA VAL A 18 16.46 55.47 15.97
C VAL A 18 15.44 54.93 14.97
N ALA A 19 15.00 55.74 14.00
CA ALA A 19 14.07 55.32 12.96
C ALA A 19 14.66 54.19 12.09
N THR A 20 15.91 54.31 11.67
CA THR A 20 16.60 53.27 10.87
C THR A 20 16.84 52.00 11.68
N LYS A 21 17.15 52.10 12.98
CA LYS A 21 17.26 50.93 13.87
C LYS A 21 15.90 50.23 14.06
N LEU A 22 14.81 50.99 14.23
CA LEU A 22 13.45 50.46 14.32
C LEU A 22 13.02 49.79 13.02
N GLN A 23 13.29 50.43 11.86
CA GLN A 23 13.03 49.85 10.55
C GLN A 23 13.86 48.58 10.33
N TYR A 24 15.12 48.55 10.77
CA TYR A 24 15.97 47.37 10.69
C TYR A 24 15.45 46.20 11.54
N GLU A 25 15.03 46.47 12.79
CA GLU A 25 14.43 45.44 13.65
C GLU A 25 13.08 44.97 13.09
N HIS A 26 12.26 45.87 12.53
CA HIS A 26 11.01 45.50 11.86
C HIS A 26 11.27 44.62 10.64
N PHE A 27 12.22 44.98 9.77
CA PHE A 27 12.62 44.18 8.61
C PHE A 27 13.19 42.81 9.00
N LYS A 28 13.93 42.72 10.11
CA LYS A 28 14.44 41.45 10.66
C LYS A 28 13.31 40.57 11.21
N ILE A 29 12.31 41.18 11.83
CA ILE A 29 11.10 40.51 12.30
C ILE A 29 10.26 40.05 11.10
N GLU A 30 10.05 40.88 10.08
CA GLU A 30 9.34 40.51 8.83
C GLU A 30 10.07 39.39 8.09
N ARG A 31 11.39 39.46 7.88
CA ARG A 31 12.14 38.34 7.26
C ARG A 31 12.04 37.04 8.06
N ARG A 32 11.96 37.14 9.39
CA ARG A 32 11.75 36.00 10.28
C ARG A 32 10.32 35.47 10.16
N TRP A 33 9.32 36.34 10.06
CA TRP A 33 7.93 35.96 9.79
C TRP A 33 7.74 35.39 8.41
N ASP A 34 8.37 35.92 7.35
CA ASP A 34 8.37 35.35 6.00
C ASP A 34 9.05 33.98 5.98
N TYR A 35 10.11 33.79 6.77
CA TYR A 35 10.71 32.47 6.99
C TYR A 35 9.76 31.48 7.69
N TYR A 36 8.89 31.95 8.59
CA TYR A 36 7.89 31.11 9.28
C TYR A 36 6.60 30.91 8.46
N LEU A 37 6.13 31.94 7.74
CA LEU A 37 4.90 31.96 6.94
C LEU A 37 5.11 31.27 5.59
N GLY A 38 6.27 31.44 4.96
CA GLY A 38 6.67 30.73 3.75
C GLY A 38 6.88 29.22 3.95
N ARG A 39 6.96 28.75 5.21
CA ARG A 39 7.21 27.35 5.58
C ARG A 39 5.99 26.56 6.04
N ARG A 40 4.77 27.11 5.88
CA ARG A 40 3.51 26.39 6.20
C ARG A 40 3.21 25.17 5.31
N ARG A 41 4.20 24.54 4.66
CA ARG A 41 3.99 23.43 3.71
C ARG A 41 4.63 22.07 4.04
N ALA A 42 5.42 21.92 5.11
CA ALA A 42 5.74 20.57 5.62
C ALA A 42 6.34 20.65 7.03
N GLY A 43 5.76 19.94 8.02
CA GLY A 43 6.28 19.91 9.39
C GLY A 43 7.74 19.41 9.49
N SER A 44 8.16 18.55 8.56
CA SER A 44 9.55 18.05 8.46
C SER A 44 10.57 19.13 8.07
N SER A 45 10.14 20.24 7.49
CA SER A 45 11.03 21.34 7.12
C SER A 45 11.69 22.01 8.34
N LEU A 46 11.12 21.87 9.54
CA LEU A 46 11.69 22.38 10.78
C LEU A 46 12.92 21.59 11.27
N LEU A 47 13.16 20.40 10.73
CA LEU A 47 14.26 19.53 11.12
C LEU A 47 15.49 19.74 10.22
N PRO A 48 16.72 19.59 10.75
CA PRO A 48 17.93 19.53 9.93
C PRO A 48 17.82 18.45 8.84
N ARG A 49 18.18 18.76 7.59
CA ARG A 49 18.06 17.79 6.48
C ARG A 49 18.74 16.46 6.76
N GLY A 50 19.86 16.46 7.48
CA GLY A 50 20.60 15.25 7.82
C GLY A 50 19.92 14.31 8.84
N ILE A 51 18.89 14.77 9.58
CA ILE A 51 18.14 13.89 10.51
C ILE A 51 16.82 13.39 9.91
N VAL A 52 16.33 14.00 8.83
CA VAL A 52 15.04 13.65 8.22
C VAL A 52 15.18 12.31 7.49
N GLN A 53 14.41 11.31 7.94
CA GLN A 53 14.18 10.07 7.22
C GLN A 53 12.79 10.14 6.58
N SER A 54 12.73 10.16 5.26
CA SER A 54 11.46 10.26 4.52
C SER A 54 10.73 8.92 4.40
N THR A 55 11.45 7.81 4.58
CA THR A 55 10.91 6.45 4.46
C THR A 55 11.25 5.63 5.70
N SER A 56 10.46 4.59 5.93
CA SER A 56 10.66 3.56 6.96
C SER A 56 10.70 2.19 6.29
N ASP A 57 10.77 1.15 7.10
CA ASP A 57 10.65 -0.23 6.69
C ASP A 57 9.87 -1.06 7.73
N LEU A 58 9.60 -2.32 7.38
CA LEU A 58 9.00 -3.33 8.27
C LEU A 58 10.07 -4.31 8.81
N GLN A 59 11.35 -3.94 8.82
CA GLN A 59 12.40 -4.84 9.33
C GLN A 59 12.42 -4.83 10.86
N LEU A 60 12.31 -6.00 11.48
CA LEU A 60 12.41 -6.15 12.93
C LEU A 60 13.84 -5.86 13.40
N ARG A 61 13.99 -4.98 14.39
CA ARG A 61 15.29 -4.64 14.98
C ARG A 61 15.44 -5.25 16.38
N PRO A 62 16.59 -5.88 16.69
CA PRO A 62 16.88 -6.39 18.03
C PRO A 62 16.99 -5.25 19.06
N LEU A 63 16.50 -5.51 20.28
CA LEU A 63 16.45 -4.50 21.36
C LEU A 63 17.84 -4.15 21.94
N TRP A 64 18.80 -5.08 21.89
CA TRP A 64 20.15 -4.90 22.43
C TRP A 64 21.22 -5.45 21.48
N THR A 65 21.43 -4.80 20.33
CA THR A 65 22.71 -4.93 19.61
C THR A 65 23.05 -3.58 18.99
N SER A 66 24.20 -3.03 19.37
CA SER A 66 24.77 -1.80 18.82
C SER A 66 25.58 -2.06 17.54
N SER A 67 25.89 -3.32 17.27
CA SER A 67 26.49 -3.74 16.01
C SER A 67 25.40 -3.80 14.95
N ARG A 68 25.58 -3.07 13.83
CA ARG A 68 24.95 -3.49 12.57
C ARG A 68 25.32 -4.97 12.40
N PRO A 69 24.36 -5.90 12.38
CA PRO A 69 24.72 -7.28 12.16
C PRO A 69 25.48 -7.40 10.84
N SER A 70 26.49 -8.27 10.78
CA SER A 70 27.32 -8.48 9.59
C SER A 70 26.51 -8.87 8.35
N PHE A 71 25.29 -9.39 8.50
CA PHE A 71 24.32 -9.61 7.41
C PHE A 71 23.75 -8.32 6.79
N LEU A 72 24.01 -7.14 7.36
CA LEU A 72 23.78 -5.83 6.75
C LEU A 72 25.07 -5.19 6.19
N GLN A 73 26.21 -5.87 6.33
CA GLN A 73 27.51 -5.36 5.88
C GLN A 73 27.94 -5.94 4.53
N ASP A 74 27.39 -7.10 4.13
CA ASP A 74 27.80 -7.77 2.88
C ASP A 74 26.80 -7.69 1.69
N ASP A 75 25.49 -7.47 1.85
CA ASP A 75 24.54 -7.66 0.72
C ASP A 75 23.63 -6.46 0.40
N ALA A 76 24.15 -5.23 0.42
CA ALA A 76 23.41 -4.05 -0.05
C ALA A 76 23.10 -4.07 -1.59
N ARG A 77 23.35 -5.19 -2.28
CA ARG A 77 23.18 -5.37 -3.73
C ARG A 77 22.39 -6.60 -4.18
N GLU A 78 21.92 -7.50 -3.31
CA GLU A 78 21.45 -8.82 -3.78
C GLU A 78 20.03 -9.30 -3.41
N LYS A 79 19.18 -8.53 -2.72
CA LYS A 79 17.80 -9.00 -2.45
C LYS A 79 16.75 -8.02 -2.92
N SER A 80 16.13 -8.34 -4.06
CA SER A 80 14.78 -7.88 -4.33
C SER A 80 13.86 -8.38 -3.23
N SER A 81 13.53 -7.50 -2.28
CA SER A 81 12.73 -7.89 -1.13
C SER A 81 11.26 -7.82 -1.51
N ALA A 82 10.61 -8.98 -1.55
CA ALA A 82 9.16 -9.06 -1.73
C ALA A 82 8.47 -9.07 -0.37
N LEU A 83 7.32 -8.40 -0.27
CA LEU A 83 6.43 -8.44 0.90
C LEU A 83 5.20 -9.29 0.56
N LEU A 84 4.90 -10.30 1.38
CA LEU A 84 3.61 -10.96 1.40
C LEU A 84 2.76 -10.35 2.51
N ALA A 85 1.62 -9.76 2.13
CA ALA A 85 0.61 -9.21 3.03
C ALA A 85 -0.72 -9.94 2.83
N VAL A 86 -1.25 -10.56 3.88
CA VAL A 86 -2.45 -11.43 3.80
C VAL A 86 -3.39 -11.14 4.98
N PRO A 87 -4.70 -10.92 4.75
CA PRO A 87 -5.69 -10.95 5.83
C PRO A 87 -5.92 -12.38 6.26
N VAL A 88 -5.77 -12.66 7.56
CA VAL A 88 -5.79 -14.03 8.07
C VAL A 88 -6.82 -14.24 9.17
N GLY A 89 -7.41 -15.43 9.15
CA GLY A 89 -8.23 -15.99 10.20
C GLY A 89 -7.91 -17.46 10.44
N LEU A 90 -8.24 -17.95 11.63
CA LEU A 90 -7.86 -19.28 12.10
C LEU A 90 -8.40 -20.41 11.21
N LYS A 91 -9.50 -20.17 10.50
CA LYS A 91 -10.12 -21.15 9.59
C LYS A 91 -9.24 -21.49 8.38
N GLN A 92 -8.44 -20.54 7.90
CA GLN A 92 -7.54 -20.73 6.76
C GLN A 92 -6.08 -20.95 7.19
N LYS A 93 -5.81 -21.10 8.49
CA LYS A 93 -4.45 -21.21 9.03
C LYS A 93 -3.57 -22.24 8.31
N ARG A 94 -4.12 -23.42 7.99
CA ARG A 94 -3.36 -24.47 7.27
C ARG A 94 -3.00 -24.04 5.85
N ASN A 95 -3.90 -23.35 5.15
CA ASN A 95 -3.63 -22.86 3.80
C ASN A 95 -2.58 -21.75 3.83
N VAL A 96 -2.73 -20.80 4.76
CA VAL A 96 -1.76 -19.72 4.97
C VAL A 96 -0.38 -20.26 5.38
N ASP A 97 -0.30 -21.32 6.19
CA ASP A 97 0.97 -21.98 6.52
C ASP A 97 1.72 -22.47 5.28
N THR A 98 1.01 -23.16 4.36
CA THR A 98 1.58 -23.58 3.08
C THR A 98 2.03 -22.38 2.23
N MET A 99 1.22 -21.31 2.18
CA MET A 99 1.55 -20.07 1.49
C MET A 99 2.82 -19.43 2.05
N VAL A 100 2.85 -19.14 3.34
CA VAL A 100 3.98 -18.46 3.99
C VAL A 100 5.28 -19.24 3.83
N LYS A 101 5.26 -20.58 3.95
CA LYS A 101 6.45 -21.41 3.74
C LYS A 101 7.07 -21.24 2.34
N LYS A 102 6.27 -21.06 1.29
CA LYS A 102 6.76 -20.80 -0.07
C LYS A 102 7.36 -19.40 -0.23
N PHE A 103 6.84 -18.40 0.46
CA PHE A 103 7.38 -17.04 0.42
C PHE A 103 8.67 -16.92 1.26
N LEU A 104 8.74 -17.63 2.38
CA LEU A 104 9.96 -17.70 3.18
C LEU A 104 11.12 -18.39 2.45
N SER A 105 10.85 -19.37 1.57
CA SER A 105 11.91 -20.03 0.78
C SER A 105 12.60 -19.09 -0.21
N VAL A 106 11.99 -17.94 -0.53
CA VAL A 106 12.58 -16.89 -1.37
C VAL A 106 12.91 -15.61 -0.59
N ASN A 107 13.02 -15.70 0.74
CA ASN A 107 13.37 -14.59 1.65
C ASN A 107 12.39 -13.40 1.62
N SER A 108 11.11 -13.63 1.35
CA SER A 108 10.09 -12.57 1.45
C SER A 108 9.81 -12.19 2.90
N SER A 109 9.49 -10.92 3.14
CA SER A 109 8.91 -10.48 4.41
C SER A 109 7.45 -10.88 4.48
N ILE A 110 6.97 -11.21 5.68
CA ILE A 110 5.61 -11.72 5.91
C ILE A 110 4.87 -10.77 6.85
N LEU A 111 3.69 -10.34 6.42
CA LEU A 111 2.78 -9.47 7.17
C LEU A 111 1.38 -10.07 7.19
N LEU A 112 0.88 -10.35 8.39
CA LEU A 112 -0.44 -10.96 8.59
C LEU A 112 -1.40 -9.95 9.20
N PHE A 113 -2.55 -9.76 8.56
CA PHE A 113 -3.63 -8.91 9.08
C PHE A 113 -4.71 -9.76 9.76
N HIS A 114 -4.65 -9.85 11.08
CA HIS A 114 -5.58 -10.65 11.88
C HIS A 114 -6.91 -9.92 12.00
N TYR A 115 -7.89 -10.32 11.18
CA TYR A 115 -9.23 -9.76 11.23
C TYR A 115 -10.13 -10.49 12.25
N ASP A 116 -9.71 -11.66 12.74
CA ASP A 116 -10.52 -12.55 13.58
C ASP A 116 -10.18 -12.49 15.09
N GLY A 117 -9.11 -11.79 15.46
CA GLY A 117 -8.69 -11.63 16.86
C GLY A 117 -7.74 -12.70 17.40
N ASN A 118 -7.43 -13.76 16.65
CA ASN A 118 -6.78 -14.95 17.20
C ASN A 118 -5.25 -14.98 16.96
N VAL A 119 -4.53 -13.91 17.30
CA VAL A 119 -3.08 -13.81 17.02
C VAL A 119 -2.27 -14.93 17.68
N ASP A 120 -2.48 -15.18 18.98
CA ASP A 120 -1.69 -16.15 19.75
C ASP A 120 -1.85 -17.59 19.26
N ALA A 121 -2.96 -17.88 18.58
CA ALA A 121 -3.24 -19.19 18.00
C ALA A 121 -2.33 -19.52 16.81
N TRP A 122 -1.43 -18.62 16.38
CA TRP A 122 -0.44 -18.84 15.33
C TRP A 122 0.97 -19.15 15.87
N ASN A 123 1.19 -19.00 17.19
CA ASN A 123 2.51 -19.15 17.82
C ASN A 123 3.08 -20.57 17.77
N ASP A 124 2.26 -21.58 17.46
CA ASP A 124 2.66 -22.97 17.22
C ASP A 124 3.31 -23.18 15.84
N LEU A 125 3.22 -22.20 14.93
CA LEU A 125 3.96 -22.22 13.66
C LEU A 125 5.37 -21.67 13.89
N ASP A 126 6.38 -22.46 13.50
CA ASP A 126 7.80 -22.19 13.71
C ASP A 126 8.29 -20.87 13.09
N TRP A 127 7.62 -20.42 12.03
CA TRP A 127 7.92 -19.16 11.36
C TRP A 127 7.14 -17.96 11.89
N SER A 128 6.16 -18.14 12.79
CA SER A 128 5.28 -17.04 13.25
C SER A 128 6.06 -15.88 13.85
N ASN A 129 7.15 -16.16 14.58
CA ASN A 129 8.00 -15.12 15.16
C ASN A 129 8.85 -14.34 14.14
N LYS A 130 8.87 -14.75 12.87
CA LYS A 130 9.52 -14.05 11.75
C LYS A 130 8.55 -13.17 10.98
N ALA A 131 7.25 -13.30 11.20
CA ALA A 131 6.21 -12.49 10.58
C ALA A 131 5.85 -11.29 11.46
N ILE A 132 5.31 -10.24 10.85
CA ILE A 132 4.65 -9.15 11.56
C ILE A 132 3.16 -9.43 11.62
N HIS A 133 2.58 -9.30 12.80
CA HIS A 133 1.16 -9.53 13.04
C HIS A 133 0.50 -8.18 13.37
N ILE A 134 -0.52 -7.82 12.60
CA ILE A 134 -1.33 -6.61 12.86
C ILE A 134 -2.76 -7.05 13.15
N LEU A 135 -3.29 -6.66 14.30
CA LEU A 135 -4.63 -7.01 14.74
C LEU A 135 -5.60 -5.82 14.57
N ALA A 136 -6.67 -6.03 13.82
CA ALA A 136 -7.85 -5.18 13.85
C ALA A 136 -9.09 -6.01 13.51
N GLN A 137 -9.94 -6.27 14.50
CA GLN A 137 -11.06 -7.18 14.33
C GLN A 137 -12.10 -6.64 13.33
N ASN A 138 -12.68 -7.55 12.55
CA ASN A 138 -13.72 -7.28 11.57
C ASN A 138 -13.35 -6.22 10.51
N GLN A 139 -12.06 -6.07 10.21
CA GLN A 139 -11.57 -5.19 9.15
C GLN A 139 -11.23 -5.97 7.88
N THR A 140 -11.45 -5.34 6.73
CA THR A 140 -11.20 -5.91 5.40
C THR A 140 -9.74 -5.79 4.98
N LYS A 141 -9.33 -6.57 3.97
CA LYS A 141 -8.00 -6.49 3.33
C LYS A 141 -7.59 -5.05 2.98
N TRP A 142 -8.47 -4.34 2.28
CA TRP A 142 -8.19 -2.99 1.80
C TRP A 142 -8.14 -1.95 2.93
N TRP A 143 -8.89 -2.16 4.02
CA TRP A 143 -8.77 -1.32 5.21
C TRP A 143 -7.38 -1.41 5.83
N PHE A 144 -6.84 -2.62 5.97
CA PHE A 144 -5.48 -2.83 6.46
C PHE A 144 -4.44 -2.26 5.51
N ALA A 145 -4.55 -2.58 4.23
CA ALA A 145 -3.61 -2.13 3.21
C ALA A 145 -3.51 -0.60 3.18
N LYS A 146 -4.64 0.12 3.24
CA LYS A 146 -4.67 1.59 3.27
C LYS A 146 -3.93 2.17 4.49
N ARG A 147 -3.94 1.48 5.64
CA ARG A 147 -3.44 2.01 6.92
C ARG A 147 -2.02 1.58 7.25
N PHE A 148 -1.61 0.38 6.82
CA PHE A 148 -0.35 -0.23 7.23
C PHE A 148 0.64 -0.45 6.09
N LEU A 149 0.21 -0.33 4.84
CA LEU A 149 1.08 -0.42 3.66
C LEU A 149 1.28 0.97 3.02
N HIS A 150 1.55 2.00 3.82
CA HIS A 150 1.87 3.33 3.28
C HIS A 150 3.11 3.25 2.37
N PRO A 151 3.15 3.90 1.19
CA PRO A 151 4.26 3.76 0.25
C PRO A 151 5.64 4.04 0.85
N ASP A 152 5.72 5.05 1.72
CA ASP A 152 6.98 5.39 2.41
C ASP A 152 7.38 4.38 3.51
N VAL A 153 6.46 3.53 4.00
CA VAL A 153 6.74 2.47 4.99
C VAL A 153 7.17 1.18 4.29
N VAL A 154 6.60 0.88 3.12
CA VAL A 154 6.91 -0.32 2.34
C VAL A 154 7.94 -0.06 1.23
N TYR A 155 8.58 1.11 1.26
CA TYR A 155 9.45 1.59 0.18
C TYR A 155 10.64 0.65 -0.12
N ILE A 156 11.11 -0.13 0.85
CA ILE A 156 12.24 -1.04 0.66
C ILE A 156 11.89 -2.28 -0.18
N TYR A 157 10.59 -2.55 -0.38
CA TYR A 157 10.11 -3.72 -1.10
C TYR A 157 9.97 -3.38 -2.59
N ASP A 158 10.47 -4.28 -3.44
CA ASP A 158 10.33 -4.14 -4.90
C ASP A 158 8.96 -4.59 -5.36
N TYR A 159 8.42 -5.62 -4.69
CA TYR A 159 7.14 -6.22 -5.00
C TYR A 159 6.30 -6.47 -3.74
N ILE A 160 5.00 -6.19 -3.83
CA ILE A 160 4.04 -6.35 -2.74
C ILE A 160 2.94 -7.29 -3.21
N PHE A 161 2.86 -8.46 -2.60
CA PHE A 161 1.79 -9.44 -2.76
C PHE A 161 0.72 -9.11 -1.73
N LEU A 162 -0.46 -8.66 -2.17
CA LEU A 162 -1.59 -8.34 -1.30
C LEU A 162 -2.70 -9.36 -1.54
N TRP A 163 -2.56 -10.54 -0.95
CA TRP A 163 -3.32 -11.73 -1.30
C TRP A 163 -4.43 -12.03 -0.30
N ASP A 164 -5.48 -12.72 -0.74
CA ASP A 164 -6.46 -13.36 0.14
C ASP A 164 -5.91 -14.66 0.77
N GLU A 165 -6.48 -15.07 1.89
CA GLU A 165 -6.03 -16.25 2.66
C GLU A 165 -6.51 -17.59 2.12
N ASP A 166 -7.48 -17.61 1.19
CA ASP A 166 -8.13 -18.81 0.67
C ASP A 166 -7.57 -19.24 -0.69
N LEU A 167 -6.33 -18.82 -0.98
CA LEU A 167 -5.59 -19.16 -2.19
C LEU A 167 -4.68 -20.36 -1.95
N GLY A 168 -4.96 -21.49 -2.61
CA GLY A 168 -4.13 -22.68 -2.66
C GLY A 168 -2.94 -22.50 -3.60
N VAL A 169 -1.73 -22.74 -3.09
CA VAL A 169 -0.46 -22.36 -3.75
C VAL A 169 0.38 -23.53 -4.23
N ASP A 170 -0.16 -24.74 -4.30
CA ASP A 170 0.61 -25.95 -4.59
C ASP A 170 1.43 -25.83 -5.88
N ASN A 171 0.82 -25.27 -6.93
CA ASN A 171 1.42 -25.07 -8.25
C ASN A 171 2.09 -23.70 -8.46
N PHE A 172 2.23 -22.91 -7.40
CA PHE A 172 2.81 -21.57 -7.46
C PHE A 172 4.19 -21.54 -6.80
N HIS A 173 5.13 -20.79 -7.39
CA HIS A 173 6.43 -20.46 -6.81
C HIS A 173 6.73 -18.97 -6.95
N PRO A 174 6.83 -18.21 -5.84
CA PRO A 174 6.95 -16.75 -5.87
C PRO A 174 8.19 -16.27 -6.63
N GLY A 175 9.33 -16.96 -6.50
CA GLY A 175 10.55 -16.59 -7.23
C GLY A 175 10.42 -16.70 -8.76
N ARG A 176 9.70 -17.71 -9.28
CA ARG A 176 9.51 -17.88 -10.73
C ARG A 176 8.47 -16.89 -11.25
N PHE A 177 7.45 -16.63 -10.45
CA PHE A 177 6.45 -15.60 -10.74
C PHE A 177 7.10 -14.22 -10.88
N LEU A 178 7.96 -13.82 -9.93
CA LEU A 178 8.68 -12.55 -9.99
C LEU A 178 9.64 -12.47 -11.17
N GLN A 179 10.34 -13.56 -11.49
CA GLN A 179 11.18 -13.63 -12.72
C GLN A 179 10.35 -13.35 -13.97
N THR A 180 9.15 -13.92 -14.06
CA THR A 180 8.23 -13.64 -15.17
C THR A 180 7.81 -12.18 -15.18
N MET A 181 7.36 -11.61 -14.05
CA MET A 181 7.01 -10.18 -13.95
C MET A 181 8.14 -9.29 -14.45
N ILE A 182 9.37 -9.53 -14.01
CA ILE A 182 10.56 -8.77 -14.42
C ILE A 182 10.80 -8.93 -15.93
N SER A 183 10.78 -10.17 -16.43
CA SER A 183 11.08 -10.45 -17.85
C SER A 183 10.06 -9.87 -18.83
N GLU A 184 8.79 -9.79 -18.40
CA GLU A 184 7.68 -9.25 -19.18
C GLU A 184 7.47 -7.75 -18.91
N GLY A 185 8.25 -7.15 -18.01
CA GLY A 185 8.14 -5.74 -17.64
C GLY A 185 6.80 -5.37 -17.00
N LEU A 186 6.19 -6.29 -16.25
CA LEU A 186 4.90 -6.09 -15.60
C LEU A 186 5.05 -5.30 -14.30
N GLU A 187 4.19 -4.30 -14.14
CA GLU A 187 4.09 -3.49 -12.92
C GLU A 187 2.99 -4.01 -11.98
N ILE A 188 1.96 -4.66 -12.55
CA ILE A 188 0.86 -5.25 -11.80
C ILE A 188 0.55 -6.62 -12.38
N ALA A 189 0.53 -7.65 -11.54
CA ALA A 189 0.21 -8.99 -12.00
C ALA A 189 -0.54 -9.83 -10.97
N GLN A 190 -1.07 -10.96 -11.42
CA GLN A 190 -1.53 -12.04 -10.55
C GLN A 190 -1.20 -13.40 -11.17
N PRO A 191 -1.09 -14.47 -10.38
CA PRO A 191 -1.05 -15.83 -10.93
C PRO A 191 -2.40 -16.19 -11.59
N ALA A 192 -2.37 -17.08 -12.58
CA ALA A 192 -3.58 -17.61 -13.17
C ALA A 192 -4.36 -18.53 -12.20
N LEU A 193 -5.65 -18.69 -12.43
CA LEU A 193 -6.49 -19.64 -11.71
C LEU A 193 -6.50 -21.01 -12.38
N ASP A 194 -6.44 -22.05 -11.57
CA ASP A 194 -6.72 -23.42 -12.02
C ASP A 194 -8.18 -23.51 -12.51
N PRO A 195 -8.44 -23.98 -13.74
CA PRO A 195 -9.78 -23.98 -14.33
C PRO A 195 -10.76 -24.95 -13.66
N ASP A 196 -10.24 -26.03 -13.07
CA ASP A 196 -11.06 -27.16 -12.62
C ASP A 196 -11.29 -27.09 -11.10
N LEU A 197 -10.34 -26.50 -10.36
CA LEU A 197 -10.35 -26.48 -8.90
C LEU A 197 -10.77 -25.12 -8.30
N SER A 198 -10.73 -24.04 -9.06
CA SER A 198 -10.97 -22.68 -8.53
C SER A 198 -12.44 -22.26 -8.61
N GLU A 199 -12.88 -21.48 -7.62
CA GLU A 199 -14.04 -20.61 -7.78
C GLU A 199 -13.64 -19.41 -8.66
N VAL A 200 -14.20 -19.32 -9.87
CA VAL A 200 -13.85 -18.28 -10.85
C VAL A 200 -14.92 -17.21 -10.90
N HIS A 201 -14.57 -15.98 -10.54
CA HIS A 201 -15.44 -14.81 -10.70
C HIS A 201 -15.31 -14.16 -12.09
N HIS A 202 -14.08 -14.07 -12.60
CA HIS A 202 -13.78 -13.50 -13.91
C HIS A 202 -13.14 -14.56 -14.80
N ARG A 203 -13.81 -15.01 -15.87
CA ARG A 203 -13.29 -16.08 -16.75
C ARG A 203 -11.91 -15.78 -17.35
N ILE A 204 -11.58 -14.50 -17.50
CA ILE A 204 -10.27 -14.03 -17.99
C ILE A 204 -9.15 -14.22 -16.95
N THR A 205 -9.39 -14.75 -15.76
CA THR A 205 -8.32 -15.13 -14.80
C THR A 205 -7.94 -16.59 -14.89
N ILE A 206 -8.68 -17.38 -15.67
CA ILE A 206 -8.43 -18.80 -15.88
C ILE A 206 -7.14 -18.99 -16.67
N ARG A 207 -6.32 -19.93 -16.22
CA ARG A 207 -5.06 -20.30 -16.87
C ARG A 207 -5.24 -20.65 -18.35
N ASN A 208 -4.58 -19.86 -19.19
CA ASN A 208 -4.38 -20.11 -20.60
C ASN A 208 -3.05 -20.83 -20.83
N LYS A 209 -3.10 -22.16 -21.04
CA LYS A 209 -1.91 -22.99 -21.26
C LYS A 209 -1.13 -22.66 -22.54
N LYS A 210 -1.66 -21.81 -23.42
CA LYS A 210 -1.02 -21.42 -24.69
C LYS A 210 -0.22 -20.11 -24.61
N GLU A 211 -0.48 -19.32 -23.58
CA GLU A 211 0.14 -18.01 -23.39
C GLU A 211 1.04 -18.03 -22.16
N LYS A 212 1.99 -17.09 -22.10
CA LYS A 212 2.81 -16.87 -20.91
C LYS A 212 2.12 -15.89 -19.96
N VAL A 213 1.48 -14.87 -20.53
CA VAL A 213 0.75 -13.82 -19.84
C VAL A 213 -0.45 -13.41 -20.68
N HIS A 214 -1.61 -13.23 -20.06
CA HIS A 214 -2.78 -12.57 -20.65
C HIS A 214 -3.21 -11.37 -19.82
N ARG A 215 -4.04 -10.48 -20.36
CA ARG A 215 -4.23 -9.12 -19.81
C ARG A 215 -5.47 -8.99 -18.93
N TRP A 216 -5.29 -9.15 -17.62
CA TRP A 216 -6.28 -8.84 -16.60
C TRP A 216 -5.63 -8.76 -15.21
N ILE A 217 -6.35 -8.21 -14.23
CA ILE A 217 -6.02 -8.28 -12.82
C ILE A 217 -7.31 -8.38 -11.99
N GLU A 218 -7.34 -9.26 -11.00
CA GLU A 218 -8.41 -9.38 -10.03
C GLU A 218 -7.87 -9.10 -8.62
N GLY A 219 -8.73 -8.60 -7.75
CA GLY A 219 -8.36 -8.10 -6.44
C GLY A 219 -7.96 -9.18 -5.44
N MET A 220 -8.16 -10.47 -5.74
CA MET A 220 -7.90 -11.58 -4.81
C MET A 220 -6.40 -11.85 -4.61
N ALA A 221 -5.61 -11.82 -5.70
CA ALA A 221 -4.20 -12.20 -5.70
C ALA A 221 -3.26 -11.18 -6.36
N PRO A 222 -3.48 -9.86 -6.21
CA PRO A 222 -2.65 -8.88 -6.90
C PRO A 222 -1.24 -8.81 -6.34
N VAL A 223 -0.31 -8.55 -7.24
CA VAL A 223 1.09 -8.28 -6.97
C VAL A 223 1.45 -6.97 -7.65
N PHE A 224 1.98 -6.04 -6.87
CA PHE A 224 2.32 -4.70 -7.34
C PHE A 224 3.82 -4.50 -7.27
N SER A 225 4.39 -3.86 -8.29
CA SER A 225 5.69 -3.19 -8.13
C SER A 225 5.57 -2.06 -7.11
N ARG A 226 6.72 -1.60 -6.61
CA ARG A 226 6.81 -0.44 -5.71
C ARG A 226 6.09 0.79 -6.27
N GLU A 227 6.34 1.12 -7.53
CA GLU A 227 5.77 2.32 -8.17
C GLU A 227 4.28 2.16 -8.43
N ALA A 228 3.84 0.98 -8.86
CA ALA A 228 2.41 0.69 -9.00
C ALA A 228 1.68 0.79 -7.65
N TRP A 229 2.26 0.21 -6.58
CA TRP A 229 1.68 0.28 -5.24
C TRP A 229 1.57 1.73 -4.74
N ARG A 230 2.57 2.57 -5.01
CA ARG A 230 2.51 4.00 -4.64
C ARG A 230 1.28 4.69 -5.23
N CYS A 231 0.94 4.40 -6.47
CA CYS A 231 -0.29 4.89 -7.10
C CYS A 231 -1.54 4.22 -6.51
N VAL A 232 -1.59 2.89 -6.43
CA VAL A 232 -2.75 2.13 -5.94
C VAL A 232 -3.13 2.53 -4.51
N TRP A 233 -2.15 2.81 -3.65
CA TRP A 233 -2.41 3.28 -2.29
C TRP A 233 -3.23 4.58 -2.26
N HIS A 234 -2.99 5.50 -3.20
CA HIS A 234 -3.77 6.74 -3.33
C HIS A 234 -5.15 6.51 -3.95
N LEU A 235 -5.30 5.49 -4.81
CA LEU A 235 -6.59 5.07 -5.36
C LEU A 235 -7.53 4.52 -4.28
N ILE A 236 -7.00 3.77 -3.30
CA ILE A 236 -7.79 3.20 -2.21
C ILE A 236 -8.36 4.32 -1.32
N GLN A 237 -9.69 4.34 -1.20
CA GLN A 237 -10.44 5.31 -0.40
C GLN A 237 -10.42 4.93 1.09
N ASN A 238 -10.38 5.92 1.98
CA ASN A 238 -10.26 5.66 3.43
C ASN A 238 -11.52 5.03 4.06
N ASP A 239 -12.68 5.35 3.50
CA ASP A 239 -14.02 5.01 3.98
C ASP A 239 -14.70 3.86 3.20
N LEU A 240 -14.25 3.56 1.98
CA LEU A 240 -14.75 2.45 1.17
C LEU A 240 -13.89 1.19 1.41
N ILE A 241 -14.21 0.47 2.47
CA ILE A 241 -13.34 -0.56 3.02
C ILE A 241 -13.43 -1.89 2.26
N HIS A 242 -14.51 -2.17 1.52
CA HIS A 242 -14.67 -3.45 0.82
C HIS A 242 -13.82 -3.52 -0.46
N GLY A 243 -13.43 -2.37 -1.02
CA GLY A 243 -12.58 -2.28 -2.22
C GLY A 243 -13.22 -2.75 -3.52
N TRP A 244 -14.54 -2.91 -3.57
CA TRP A 244 -15.25 -3.29 -4.79
C TRP A 244 -15.10 -2.21 -5.86
N GLY A 245 -14.74 -2.63 -7.08
CA GLY A 245 -14.49 -1.74 -8.21
C GLY A 245 -13.04 -1.28 -8.34
N LEU A 246 -12.17 -1.52 -7.34
CA LEU A 246 -10.74 -1.22 -7.45
C LEU A 246 -10.10 -1.96 -8.62
N ASP A 247 -10.46 -3.23 -8.84
CA ASP A 247 -9.90 -4.07 -9.92
C ASP A 247 -10.12 -3.47 -11.32
N MET A 248 -11.19 -2.69 -11.48
CA MET A 248 -11.50 -1.99 -12.74
C MET A 248 -10.59 -0.78 -12.96
N LYS A 249 -9.98 -0.24 -11.90
CA LYS A 249 -9.20 1.01 -11.91
C LYS A 249 -7.73 0.83 -11.53
N ILE A 250 -7.34 -0.28 -10.91
CA ILE A 250 -5.95 -0.58 -10.54
C ILE A 250 -5.01 -0.54 -11.76
N GLY A 251 -5.50 -0.94 -12.95
CA GLY A 251 -4.73 -0.85 -14.19
C GLY A 251 -4.25 0.57 -14.55
N TYR A 252 -4.87 1.63 -14.02
CA TYR A 252 -4.39 3.00 -14.19
C TYR A 252 -3.05 3.26 -13.50
N CYS A 253 -2.66 2.41 -12.56
CA CYS A 253 -1.41 2.52 -11.82
C CYS A 253 -0.25 1.74 -12.43
N ALA A 254 -0.41 1.16 -13.62
CA ALA A 254 0.59 0.29 -14.26
C ALA A 254 1.81 1.03 -14.83
N GLN A 255 2.01 2.31 -14.51
CA GLN A 255 3.16 3.14 -14.93
C GLN A 255 3.43 3.10 -16.46
N GLY A 256 2.37 3.09 -17.26
CA GLY A 256 2.47 3.00 -18.72
C GLY A 256 1.21 2.38 -19.32
N ASP A 257 1.35 1.80 -20.52
CA ASP A 257 0.25 1.09 -21.17
C ASP A 257 -0.12 -0.17 -20.37
N ARG A 258 -1.35 -0.17 -19.83
CA ARG A 258 -1.87 -1.30 -19.05
C ARG A 258 -1.96 -2.60 -19.86
N THR A 259 -2.11 -2.51 -21.18
CA THR A 259 -2.16 -3.69 -22.07
C THR A 259 -0.80 -4.39 -22.18
N GLU A 260 0.28 -3.71 -21.79
CA GLU A 260 1.64 -4.27 -21.74
C GLU A 260 2.08 -4.54 -20.30
N LYS A 261 1.74 -3.63 -19.38
CA LYS A 261 2.25 -3.57 -18.00
C LYS A 261 1.42 -4.34 -16.97
N VAL A 262 0.22 -4.78 -17.33
CA VAL A 262 -0.66 -5.58 -16.47
C VAL A 262 -0.79 -7.00 -17.03
N GLY A 263 -0.84 -8.01 -16.17
CA GLY A 263 -1.16 -9.35 -16.66
C GLY A 263 -1.37 -10.44 -15.62
N VAL A 264 -2.08 -11.47 -16.05
CA VAL A 264 -2.20 -12.76 -15.40
C VAL A 264 -1.07 -13.65 -15.94
N ILE A 265 -0.22 -14.17 -15.06
CA ILE A 265 0.90 -15.05 -15.45
C ILE A 265 0.40 -16.50 -15.48
N ASP A 266 0.42 -17.13 -16.65
CA ASP A 266 -0.10 -18.48 -16.88
C ASP A 266 0.86 -19.60 -16.50
N SER A 267 2.15 -19.29 -16.42
CA SER A 267 3.20 -20.23 -16.04
C SER A 267 3.14 -20.60 -14.55
N GLU A 268 2.56 -19.74 -13.72
CA GLU A 268 2.43 -19.91 -12.27
C GLU A 268 0.97 -19.71 -11.88
N TYR A 269 0.35 -20.73 -11.30
CA TYR A 269 -1.10 -20.72 -11.08
C TYR A 269 -1.46 -21.20 -9.67
N ILE A 270 -2.62 -20.75 -9.21
CA ILE A 270 -3.15 -20.99 -7.87
C ILE A 270 -4.58 -21.54 -7.96
N VAL A 271 -5.09 -22.03 -6.83
CA VAL A 271 -6.48 -22.46 -6.66
C VAL A 271 -7.19 -21.43 -5.77
N HIS A 272 -8.26 -20.81 -6.24
CA HIS A 272 -9.09 -19.95 -5.37
C HIS A 272 -10.21 -20.78 -4.75
N HIS A 273 -10.22 -20.94 -3.42
CA HIS A 273 -11.18 -21.80 -2.74
C HIS A 273 -12.55 -21.16 -2.51
N GLY A 274 -12.68 -19.82 -2.67
CA GLY A 274 -13.96 -19.12 -2.55
C GLY A 274 -14.51 -19.08 -1.13
N VAL A 275 -13.63 -19.06 -0.12
CA VAL A 275 -14.00 -19.09 1.29
C VAL A 275 -14.09 -17.66 1.84
N PRO A 276 -15.28 -17.16 2.21
CA PRO A 276 -15.40 -15.78 2.68
C PRO A 276 -14.72 -15.56 4.04
N SER A 277 -13.77 -14.63 4.10
CA SER A 277 -13.05 -14.25 5.34
C SER A 277 -13.96 -13.59 6.38
N LEU A 278 -14.85 -12.68 5.97
CA LEU A 278 -15.80 -11.96 6.84
C LEU A 278 -17.25 -12.41 6.59
N GLY A 279 -18.02 -12.61 7.67
CA GLY A 279 -19.42 -13.05 7.60
C GLY A 279 -19.62 -14.55 7.34
N GLY A 280 -18.59 -15.38 7.45
CA GLY A 280 -18.70 -16.84 7.32
C GLY A 280 -19.09 -17.58 8.60
N VAL A 281 -19.91 -18.63 8.49
CA VAL A 281 -20.36 -19.49 9.62
C VAL A 281 -19.15 -20.03 10.40
N SER A 282 -19.16 -19.88 11.73
CA SER A 282 -18.17 -20.53 12.61
C SER A 282 -18.49 -22.03 12.71
N GLY A 283 -17.58 -22.87 12.18
CA GLY A 283 -17.45 -24.33 12.37
C GLY A 283 -18.70 -25.23 12.31
N ASN A 284 -18.74 -26.18 11.37
CA ASN A 284 -19.60 -27.38 11.27
C ASN A 284 -21.11 -27.25 11.58
N LYS A 285 -21.63 -26.04 11.78
CA LYS A 285 -23.05 -25.78 11.96
C LYS A 285 -23.62 -25.35 10.62
N ALA A 286 -24.81 -25.86 10.29
CA ALA A 286 -25.60 -25.32 9.20
C ALA A 286 -25.67 -23.78 9.36
N PRO A 287 -25.61 -23.01 8.26
CA PRO A 287 -25.74 -21.56 8.33
C PRO A 287 -26.97 -21.22 9.17
N SER A 288 -26.78 -20.56 10.30
CA SER A 288 -27.90 -20.01 11.04
C SER A 288 -28.52 -18.89 10.19
N ASP A 289 -29.82 -18.66 10.34
CA ASP A 289 -30.53 -17.59 9.63
C ASP A 289 -29.79 -16.24 9.76
N ARG A 290 -29.25 -15.96 10.95
CA ARG A 290 -28.41 -14.80 11.26
C ARG A 290 -27.11 -14.71 10.44
N SER A 291 -26.49 -15.84 10.08
CA SER A 291 -25.26 -15.86 9.28
C SER A 291 -25.53 -15.60 7.79
N LEU A 292 -26.64 -16.13 7.26
CA LEU A 292 -27.10 -15.84 5.91
C LEU A 292 -27.49 -14.37 5.79
N ASP A 293 -28.17 -13.84 6.81
CA ASP A 293 -28.54 -12.44 6.91
C ASP A 293 -27.30 -11.52 6.92
N LEU A 294 -26.28 -11.84 7.71
CA LEU A 294 -25.04 -11.05 7.75
C LEU A 294 -24.31 -11.03 6.40
N ARG A 295 -24.20 -12.17 5.69
CA ARG A 295 -23.59 -12.21 4.35
C ARG A 295 -24.34 -11.35 3.35
N THR A 296 -25.67 -11.35 3.44
CA THR A 296 -26.54 -10.54 2.58
C THR A 296 -26.33 -9.06 2.85
N HIS A 297 -26.22 -8.66 4.13
CA HIS A 297 -25.88 -7.30 4.53
C HIS A 297 -24.50 -6.86 4.03
N ILE A 298 -23.47 -7.71 4.17
CA ILE A 298 -22.12 -7.42 3.66
C ILE A 298 -22.16 -7.21 2.14
N ARG A 299 -22.79 -8.12 1.37
CA ARG A 299 -22.92 -7.96 -0.09
C ARG A 299 -23.65 -6.69 -0.47
N ARG A 300 -24.73 -6.33 0.23
CA ARG A 300 -25.46 -5.09 0.01
C ARG A 300 -24.59 -3.86 0.26
N GLN A 301 -23.81 -3.88 1.35
CA GLN A 301 -22.88 -2.80 1.67
C GLN A 301 -21.76 -2.70 0.63
N SER A 302 -21.17 -3.81 0.19
CA SER A 302 -20.16 -3.81 -0.89
C SER A 302 -20.69 -3.21 -2.19
N MET A 303 -21.93 -3.54 -2.57
CA MET A 303 -22.56 -2.95 -3.77
C MET A 303 -22.81 -1.45 -3.61
N ALA A 304 -23.21 -1.00 -2.42
CA ALA A 304 -23.38 0.42 -2.14
C ALA A 304 -22.04 1.19 -2.22
N GLU A 305 -20.97 0.62 -1.66
CA GLU A 305 -19.62 1.21 -1.75
C GLU A 305 -19.08 1.25 -3.18
N LEU A 306 -19.35 0.23 -4.01
CA LEU A 306 -19.02 0.23 -5.43
C LEU A 306 -19.68 1.40 -6.16
N GLU A 307 -20.95 1.66 -5.89
CA GLU A 307 -21.68 2.76 -6.51
C GLU A 307 -21.09 4.12 -6.10
N VAL A 308 -20.78 4.30 -4.80
CA VAL A 308 -20.09 5.51 -4.32
C VAL A 308 -18.72 5.68 -4.98
N PHE A 309 -17.95 4.59 -5.12
CA PHE A 309 -16.65 4.64 -5.78
C PHE A 309 -16.75 5.09 -7.24
N ARG A 310 -17.73 4.54 -7.99
CA ARG A 310 -17.99 4.94 -9.38
C ARG A 310 -18.36 6.41 -9.49
N GLN A 311 -19.28 6.87 -8.63
CA GLN A 311 -19.68 8.28 -8.59
C GLN A 311 -18.50 9.21 -8.31
N ARG A 312 -17.63 8.86 -7.35
CA ARG A 312 -16.41 9.63 -7.04
C ARG A 312 -15.44 9.65 -8.22
N TRP A 313 -15.21 8.51 -8.86
CA TRP A 313 -14.36 8.44 -10.05
C TRP A 313 -14.90 9.35 -11.16
N ASP A 314 -16.18 9.20 -11.51
CA ASP A 314 -16.79 9.97 -12.59
C ASP A 314 -16.84 11.46 -12.27
N GLN A 315 -17.04 11.83 -11.01
CA GLN A 315 -16.96 13.22 -10.56
C GLN A 315 -15.54 13.77 -10.70
N ALA A 316 -14.52 13.05 -10.23
CA ALA A 316 -13.12 13.47 -10.34
C ALA A 316 -12.70 13.67 -11.81
N VAL A 317 -13.11 12.76 -12.70
CA VAL A 317 -12.85 12.89 -14.14
C VAL A 317 -13.54 14.11 -14.74
N ARG A 318 -14.77 14.42 -14.33
CA ARG A 318 -15.49 15.61 -14.83
C ARG A 318 -14.90 16.93 -14.32
N GLU A 319 -14.38 16.94 -13.10
CA GLU A 319 -13.87 18.16 -12.44
C GLU A 319 -12.40 18.45 -12.79
N ASP A 320 -11.63 17.45 -13.23
CA ASP A 320 -10.24 17.62 -13.65
C ASP A 320 -10.16 17.97 -15.14
N GLU A 321 -10.36 19.26 -15.47
CA GLU A 321 -10.34 19.78 -16.85
C GLU A 321 -9.04 19.49 -17.61
N GLY A 322 -7.93 19.22 -16.89
CA GLY A 322 -6.63 18.91 -17.47
C GLY A 322 -6.35 17.41 -17.64
N TRP A 323 -7.22 16.54 -17.13
CA TRP A 323 -7.04 15.10 -17.19
C TRP A 323 -7.68 14.51 -18.43
N ALA A 324 -6.89 13.80 -19.22
CA ALA A 324 -7.35 12.95 -20.30
C ALA A 324 -7.20 11.49 -19.87
N ASP A 325 -8.18 10.65 -20.19
CA ASP A 325 -8.10 9.23 -19.91
C ASP A 325 -6.94 8.62 -20.73
N PRO A 326 -5.84 8.18 -20.09
CA PRO A 326 -4.69 7.66 -20.82
C PRO A 326 -4.99 6.34 -21.54
N PHE A 327 -6.18 5.76 -21.32
CA PHE A 327 -6.62 4.54 -21.97
C PHE A 327 -7.81 4.72 -22.91
N ASP A 328 -8.18 5.96 -23.28
CA ASP A 328 -9.31 6.21 -24.18
C ASP A 328 -9.12 5.55 -25.55
N ASP A 329 -7.88 5.51 -26.05
CA ASP A 329 -7.50 4.87 -27.32
C ASP A 329 -7.60 3.32 -27.28
N PHE A 330 -7.84 2.73 -26.10
CA PHE A 330 -7.90 1.28 -25.88
C PHE A 330 -9.28 0.80 -25.40
N LYS A 331 -10.32 1.63 -25.53
CA LYS A 331 -11.72 1.30 -25.17
C LYS A 331 -12.46 0.53 -26.24
#